data_AF-A0A969CU26-F1
#
_entry.id   AF-A0A969CU26-F1
#
_cell.length_a   1.000
_cell.length_b   1.000
_cell.length_c   1.000
_cell.angle_alpha   90.00
_cell.angle_beta   90.00
_cell.angle_gamma   90.00
#
_symmetry.space_group_name_H-M   'P 1'
#
loop_
_entity.id
_entity.type
_entity.pdbx_description
1 polymer ?
#
loop_
_entity_poly.entity_id
_entity_poly.type
_entity_poly.pdbx_seq_one_letter_code
_entity_poly.pdbx_strand_id
1 'polypeptide(L)'
;MTGAIISPPQLSDLDLILADNVQIEQGNLLNFIARGTLTIDGTFSNLQPDGVISLPRGRVNLYTTQFRVVGNDNTATVLARTGARPRLERNASGFGSRSWHL
;
A
#
# COMPACT_ATOMS: atom_id res chain seq x y z
N MET A 1 -44.78 6.00 2.13
CA MET A 1 -43.66 6.96 2.16
C MET A 1 -42.38 6.15 2.01
N THR A 2 -41.86 6.00 0.79
CA THR A 2 -40.60 5.29 0.53
C THR A 2 -39.45 6.14 1.04
N GLY A 3 -38.75 5.68 2.08
CA GLY A 3 -37.55 6.36 2.58
C GLY A 3 -36.51 6.43 1.48
N ALA A 4 -36.07 7.65 1.14
CA ALA A 4 -34.97 7.84 0.21
C ALA A 4 -33.73 7.15 0.79
N ILE A 5 -33.21 6.15 0.08
CA ILE A 5 -31.97 5.49 0.45
C ILE A 5 -30.86 6.45 0.06
N ILE A 6 -30.35 7.21 1.03
CA ILE A 6 -29.25 8.13 0.79
C ILE A 6 -27.97 7.31 0.57
N SER A 7 -27.48 7.28 -0.66
CA SER A 7 -26.15 6.75 -0.93
C SER A 7 -25.11 7.68 -0.32
N PRO A 8 -24.07 7.16 0.35
CA PRO A 8 -23.00 7.99 0.85
C PRO A 8 -22.31 8.72 -0.31
N PRO A 9 -21.87 9.98 -0.12
CA PRO A 9 -21.11 10.70 -1.13
C PRO A 9 -19.83 9.93 -1.46
N GLN A 10 -19.44 9.95 -2.73
CA GLN A 10 -18.26 9.29 -3.25
C GLN A 10 -17.35 10.30 -3.95
N LEU A 11 -16.05 10.06 -3.84
CA LEU A 11 -15.04 10.68 -4.68
C LEU A 11 -14.97 9.90 -5.99
N SER A 12 -14.76 10.61 -7.09
CA SER A 12 -14.62 10.04 -8.42
C SER A 12 -13.57 10.83 -9.17
N ASP A 13 -12.52 10.15 -9.63
CA ASP A 13 -11.41 10.71 -10.38
C ASP A 13 -10.77 11.93 -9.71
N LEU A 14 -10.65 11.92 -8.37
CA LEU A 14 -10.00 13.00 -7.64
C LEU A 14 -8.48 12.83 -7.72
N ASP A 15 -7.83 13.73 -8.46
CA ASP A 15 -6.36 13.79 -8.48
C ASP A 15 -5.80 14.46 -7.23
N LEU A 16 -5.14 13.66 -6.39
CA LEU A 16 -4.35 14.11 -5.26
C LEU A 16 -2.88 14.27 -5.67
N ILE A 17 -2.45 15.53 -5.78
CA ILE A 17 -1.06 15.87 -6.10
C ILE A 17 -0.24 15.94 -4.81
N LEU A 18 0.72 15.02 -4.68
CA LEU A 18 1.76 15.06 -3.68
C LEU A 18 2.88 15.98 -4.18
N ALA A 19 2.78 17.25 -3.77
CA ALA A 19 3.76 18.28 -4.09
C ALA A 19 5.09 18.08 -3.32
N ASP A 20 5.89 19.13 -3.24
CA ASP A 20 7.22 19.03 -2.65
C ASP A 20 7.22 18.68 -1.16
N ASN A 21 8.00 17.64 -0.82
CA ASN A 21 8.28 17.23 0.56
C ASN A 21 7.08 16.67 1.34
N VAL A 22 6.11 16.03 0.67
CA VAL A 22 5.08 15.28 1.41
C VAL A 22 5.73 14.12 2.14
N GLN A 23 5.53 14.05 3.45
CA GLN A 23 6.11 13.01 4.30
C GLN A 23 5.08 11.90 4.56
N ILE A 24 5.44 10.67 4.23
CA ILE A 24 4.66 9.47 4.51
C ILE A 24 5.33 8.73 5.66
N GLU A 25 4.62 8.57 6.77
CA GLU A 25 5.11 7.87 7.95
C GLU A 25 4.18 6.72 8.35
N GLN A 26 4.78 5.61 8.73
CA GLN A 26 4.07 4.49 9.34
C GLN A 26 4.75 4.10 10.64
N GLY A 27 4.34 4.76 11.73
CA GLY A 27 4.95 4.59 13.04
C GLY A 27 6.48 4.67 12.96
N ASN A 28 7.15 3.69 13.59
CA ASN A 28 8.61 3.60 13.56
C ASN A 28 9.15 2.74 12.40
N LEU A 29 8.29 2.25 11.50
CA LEU A 29 8.68 1.32 10.43
C LEU A 29 9.21 2.05 9.19
N LEU A 30 8.49 3.08 8.73
CA LEU A 30 8.73 3.77 7.46
C LEU A 30 8.66 5.29 7.65
N ASN A 31 9.57 6.02 7.01
CA ASN A 31 9.48 7.47 6.83
C ASN A 31 10.05 7.81 5.45
N PHE A 32 9.21 8.31 4.56
CA PHE A 32 9.59 8.69 3.20
C PHE A 32 9.14 10.11 2.86
N ILE A 33 9.94 10.78 2.04
CA ILE A 33 9.46 11.89 1.24
C ILE A 33 8.89 11.31 -0.05
N ALA A 34 7.66 11.69 -0.38
CA ALA A 34 6.94 11.28 -1.58
C ALA A 34 6.57 12.47 -2.45
N ARG A 35 6.49 12.23 -3.75
CA ARG A 35 5.98 13.17 -4.76
C ARG A 35 5.28 12.40 -5.88
N GLY A 36 4.29 13.02 -6.52
CA GLY A 36 3.57 12.42 -7.64
C GLY A 36 2.08 12.67 -7.55
N THR A 37 1.30 11.89 -8.28
CA THR A 37 -0.17 12.01 -8.32
C THR A 37 -0.79 10.67 -7.98
N LEU A 38 -1.86 10.71 -7.19
CA LEU A 38 -2.74 9.59 -6.93
C LEU A 38 -4.14 9.95 -7.38
N THR A 39 -4.81 9.04 -8.07
CA THR A 39 -6.24 9.19 -8.36
C THR A 39 -7.02 8.49 -7.25
N ILE A 40 -8.01 9.19 -6.69
CA ILE A 40 -8.78 8.74 -5.52
C ILE A 40 -10.24 8.56 -5.89
N ASP A 41 -10.71 7.31 -5.74
CA ASP A 41 -12.11 6.94 -5.89
C ASP A 41 -12.72 6.40 -4.59
N GLY A 42 -14.05 6.28 -4.56
CA GLY A 42 -14.78 5.58 -3.51
C GLY A 42 -15.34 6.48 -2.41
N THR A 43 -15.83 5.86 -1.34
CA THR A 43 -16.41 6.59 -0.20
C THR A 43 -15.32 7.02 0.77
N PHE A 44 -15.60 8.00 1.64
CA PHE A 44 -14.70 8.36 2.75
C PHE A 44 -14.40 7.20 3.71
N SER A 45 -15.29 6.20 3.77
CA SER A 45 -15.10 4.97 4.56
C SER A 45 -14.29 3.88 3.82
N ASN A 46 -14.12 4.01 2.50
CA ASN A 46 -13.43 3.04 1.65
C ASN A 46 -12.76 3.76 0.48
N LEU A 47 -11.73 4.54 0.80
CA LEU A 47 -10.91 5.23 -0.20
C LEU A 47 -10.12 4.21 -1.02
N GLN A 48 -10.13 4.39 -2.32
CA GLN A 48 -9.44 3.57 -3.30
C GLN A 48 -8.42 4.43 -4.03
N PRO A 49 -7.24 4.66 -3.42
CA PRO A 49 -6.15 5.36 -4.09
C PRO A 49 -5.45 4.43 -5.09
N ASP A 50 -5.17 4.93 -6.28
CA ASP A 50 -4.35 4.26 -7.28
C ASP A 50 -3.29 5.21 -7.85
N GLY A 51 -2.10 4.68 -8.14
CA GLY A 51 -1.06 5.43 -8.84
C GLY A 51 0.36 5.03 -8.46
N VAL A 52 1.32 5.76 -9.03
CA VAL A 52 2.75 5.55 -8.77
C VAL A 52 3.35 6.86 -8.28
N ILE A 53 4.03 6.79 -7.14
CA ILE A 53 4.67 7.93 -6.49
C ILE A 53 6.18 7.75 -6.47
N SER A 54 6.92 8.83 -6.64
CA SER A 54 8.37 8.86 -6.49
C SER A 54 8.74 9.01 -5.02
N LEU A 55 9.77 8.29 -4.59
CA LEU A 55 10.31 8.26 -3.24
C LEU A 55 11.77 8.79 -3.24
N PRO A 56 12.00 10.09 -3.44
CA PRO A 56 13.34 10.64 -3.57
C PRO A 56 14.23 10.43 -2.34
N ARG A 57 13.63 10.30 -1.15
CA ARG A 57 14.35 10.08 0.11
C ARG A 57 13.48 9.29 1.08
N GLY A 58 14.11 8.51 1.93
CA GLY A 58 13.42 7.88 3.04
C GLY A 58 14.23 6.80 3.72
N ARG A 59 13.61 6.19 4.72
CA ARG A 59 14.19 5.15 5.55
C ARG A 59 13.16 4.08 5.87
N VAL A 60 13.65 2.84 5.98
CA VAL A 60 12.91 1.67 6.43
C VAL A 60 13.66 1.04 7.57
N ASN A 61 12.97 0.73 8.66
CA ASN A 61 13.53 0.02 9.80
C ASN A 61 13.05 -1.43 9.82
N LEU A 62 13.93 -2.39 9.54
CA LEU A 62 13.63 -3.82 9.66
C LEU A 62 14.30 -4.37 10.92
N TYR A 63 13.53 -4.52 12.00
CA TYR A 63 14.04 -4.92 13.32
C TYR A 63 15.20 -4.03 13.80
N THR A 64 16.42 -4.56 13.78
CA THR A 64 17.65 -3.91 14.25
C THR A 64 18.38 -3.15 13.13
N THR A 65 17.91 -3.24 11.90
CA THR A 65 18.61 -2.70 10.73
C THR A 65 17.81 -1.57 10.08
N GLN A 66 18.48 -0.46 9.79
CA GLN A 66 17.90 0.66 9.06
C GLN A 66 18.44 0.72 7.62
N PHE A 67 17.54 0.72 6.66
CA PHE A 67 17.83 0.94 5.24
C PHE A 67 17.48 2.36 4.84
N ARG A 68 18.26 2.92 3.92
CA ARG A 68 18.02 4.24 3.32
C ARG A 68 17.78 4.07 1.84
N VAL A 69 16.83 4.83 1.31
CA VAL A 69 16.62 4.96 -0.13
C VAL A 69 17.79 5.73 -0.76
N VAL A 70 18.38 5.16 -1.80
CA VAL A 70 19.50 5.74 -2.54
C VAL A 70 19.21 5.72 -4.04
N GLY A 71 19.68 6.72 -4.78
CA GLY A 71 19.38 6.91 -6.20
C GLY A 71 18.11 7.72 -6.46
N ASN A 72 17.82 7.98 -7.74
CA ASN A 72 16.80 8.95 -8.16
C ASN A 72 15.48 8.31 -8.64
N ASP A 73 15.50 7.03 -8.99
CA ASP A 73 14.38 6.36 -9.68
C ASP A 73 13.59 5.43 -8.74
N ASN A 74 13.53 5.79 -7.46
CA ASN A 74 12.81 5.03 -6.46
C ASN A 74 11.33 5.38 -6.53
N THR A 75 10.46 4.38 -6.69
CA THR A 75 9.02 4.56 -6.79
C THR A 75 8.27 3.59 -5.88
N ALA A 76 7.06 3.96 -5.48
CA ALA A 76 6.09 3.07 -4.87
C ALA A 76 4.80 3.06 -5.67
N THR A 77 4.27 1.86 -5.91
CA THR A 77 2.93 1.67 -6.46
C THR A 77 1.93 1.67 -5.30
N VAL A 78 0.98 2.59 -5.36
CA VAL A 78 -0.16 2.63 -4.46
C VAL A 78 -1.29 1.90 -5.19
N LEU A 79 -1.73 0.81 -4.58
CA LEU A 79 -2.83 0.02 -5.09
C LEU A 79 -4.02 0.25 -4.18
N ALA A 80 -5.21 0.38 -4.76
CA ALA A 80 -6.45 0.35 -4.01
C ALA A 80 -6.49 -0.98 -3.27
N ARG A 81 -6.25 -0.96 -1.95
CA ARG A 81 -6.26 -2.18 -1.14
C ARG A 81 -7.72 -2.61 -1.01
N THR A 82 -8.23 -3.36 -1.99
CA THR A 82 -9.32 -4.31 -1.74
C THR A 82 -8.91 -5.11 -0.50
N GLY A 83 -9.69 -4.95 0.57
CA GLY A 83 -9.36 -5.28 1.95
C GLY A 83 -8.33 -6.38 2.13
N ALA A 84 -7.27 -6.07 2.89
CA ALA A 84 -6.21 -6.99 3.26
C ALA A 84 -6.77 -8.36 3.72
N ARG A 85 -6.74 -9.32 2.79
CA ARG A 85 -6.65 -10.75 3.09
C ARG A 85 -5.51 -11.29 2.25
N PRO A 86 -4.27 -11.36 2.78
CA PRO A 86 -3.24 -12.16 2.14
C PRO A 86 -3.74 -13.61 2.09
N ARG A 87 -4.09 -14.09 0.89
CA ARG A 87 -4.39 -15.51 0.67
C ARG A 87 -3.05 -16.22 0.59
N LEU A 88 -2.70 -16.95 1.65
CA LEU A 88 -1.58 -17.87 1.63
C LEU A 88 -1.96 -19.04 0.72
N GLU A 89 -1.64 -18.97 -0.56
CA GLU A 89 -1.64 -20.16 -1.41
C GLU A 89 -0.39 -20.99 -1.09
N ARG A 90 -0.52 -21.90 -0.13
CA ARG A 90 0.45 -22.98 0.04
C ARG A 90 0.39 -23.86 -1.21
N ASN A 91 1.29 -23.64 -2.16
CA ASN A 91 1.70 -24.71 -3.07
C ASN A 91 2.57 -25.69 -2.27
N ALA A 92 1.94 -26.69 -1.64
CA ALA A 92 2.65 -27.84 -1.11
C ALA A 92 2.89 -28.84 -2.24
N SER A 93 3.79 -28.50 -3.16
CA SER A 93 4.34 -29.47 -4.10
C SER A 93 5.42 -30.30 -3.37
N GLY A 94 5.07 -31.55 -3.06
CA GLY A 94 6.01 -32.66 -2.94
C GLY A 94 6.89 -32.69 -1.69
N PHE A 95 6.42 -33.39 -0.65
CA PHE A 95 7.33 -34.11 0.24
C PHE A 95 6.95 -35.58 0.23
N GLY A 96 7.79 -36.37 -0.44
CA GLY A 96 7.69 -37.80 -0.55
C GLY A 96 7.80 -38.48 0.82
N SER A 97 6.97 -39.50 0.98
CA SER A 97 7.08 -40.54 2.00
C SER A 97 8.51 -41.06 2.13
N ARG A 98 9.16 -40.84 3.27
CA ARG A 98 10.30 -41.65 3.73
C ARG A 98 10.23 -41.83 5.24
N SER A 99 9.64 -42.94 5.65
CA SER A 99 9.78 -43.53 6.99
C SER A 99 11.23 -43.93 7.20
N TRP A 100 11.83 -43.53 8.32
CA TRP A 100 12.97 -44.25 8.88
C TRP A 100 12.75 -44.44 10.38
N HIS A 101 12.83 -45.70 10.79
CA HIS A 101 12.97 -46.12 12.18
C HIS A 101 14.41 -45.86 12.61
N LEU A 102 14.59 -45.26 13.79
CA LEU A 102 15.42 -45.75 14.89
C LEU A 102 14.78 -45.29 16.19
#